data_AF-A0A4Z2CZ67-F1
#
_entry.id   AF-A0A4Z2CZ67-F1
#
_cell.length_a   1.000
_cell.length_b   1.000
_cell.length_c   1.000
_cell.angle_alpha   90.00
_cell.angle_beta   90.00
_cell.angle_gamma   90.00
#
_symmetry.space_group_name_H-M   'P 1'
#
loop_
_entity.id
_entity.type
_entity.pdbx_description
1 polymer ?
#
loop_
_entity_poly.entity_id
_entity_poly.type
_entity_poly.pdbx_seq_one_letter_code
_entity_poly.pdbx_strand_id
1 'polypeptide(L)'
;MVHFESSHANLPISIEKSSVKGECDGAYDKLDSYENLVAELTTHNLNLLNRVTDFEAVIHLLLNEAPLVDTSAIKDDELKKKVIGFLDYQTLLAKSHSSIKSIEEDLAKKNETISLLRKQVDELQANSGIMKTDASTYICVDTKGVQSQCFSEELVESKVSECSTQLSSEEDSLLVSEKLKSLLSENDSLKIELLSVRSELGNVTKKLNETVSSTKDEIHKYETELTNRSTYLSILEGQLQELKLTNKKLTDDSSTLILIKENSQLELKRLKSEFETKLEQYVNEINRLTNELTESQSLYSTLQEKYKQLQTEADDAIKLSQISKEKLASLEKNLMDIRSESQCKQDVFYRVLIT
;
A
#
# COMPACT_ATOMS: atom_id res chain seq x y z
N MET A 1 -18.55 21.45 -10.90
CA MET A 1 -19.23 20.15 -10.86
C MET A 1 -19.75 19.90 -12.26
N VAL A 2 -18.95 19.20 -13.08
CA VAL A 2 -19.31 18.91 -14.48
C VAL A 2 -19.79 17.46 -14.48
N HIS A 3 -21.08 17.28 -14.71
CA HIS A 3 -21.67 15.96 -14.93
C HIS A 3 -21.19 15.45 -16.29
N PHE A 4 -20.42 14.36 -16.29
CA PHE A 4 -20.18 13.55 -17.47
C PHE A 4 -21.25 12.44 -17.46
N GLU A 5 -22.36 12.69 -18.15
CA GLU A 5 -23.31 11.63 -18.48
C GLU A 5 -22.69 10.78 -19.60
N SER A 6 -22.27 9.56 -19.27
CA SER A 6 -21.93 8.56 -20.28
C SER A 6 -23.21 7.86 -20.74
N SER A 7 -23.74 8.32 -21.86
CA SER A 7 -24.82 7.67 -22.60
C SER A 7 -24.25 6.50 -23.42
N HIS A 8 -24.01 5.37 -22.77
CA HIS A 8 -23.79 4.10 -23.47
C HIS A 8 -25.14 3.55 -23.94
N ALA A 9 -25.60 4.04 -25.10
CA ALA A 9 -26.61 3.35 -25.87
C ALA A 9 -26.04 1.98 -26.30
N ASN A 10 -26.68 0.91 -25.83
CA ASN A 10 -26.47 -0.46 -26.30
C ASN A 10 -26.68 -0.50 -27.82
N LEU A 11 -25.60 -0.63 -28.58
CA LEU A 11 -25.65 -1.01 -30.00
C LEU A 11 -25.49 -2.53 -30.09
N PRO A 12 -26.53 -3.30 -30.46
CA PRO A 12 -26.37 -4.69 -30.80
C PRO A 12 -25.73 -4.76 -32.19
N ILE A 13 -24.44 -5.08 -32.26
CA ILE A 13 -23.79 -5.40 -33.54
C ILE A 13 -24.13 -6.85 -33.87
N SER A 14 -25.24 -7.04 -34.58
CA SER A 14 -25.55 -8.30 -35.26
C SER A 14 -24.60 -8.42 -36.46
N ILE A 15 -23.56 -9.25 -36.34
CA ILE A 15 -22.70 -9.59 -37.48
C ILE A 15 -23.46 -10.62 -38.32
N GLU A 16 -24.14 -10.16 -39.37
CA GLU A 16 -24.72 -11.04 -40.38
C GLU A 16 -23.61 -11.81 -41.11
N LYS A 17 -23.72 -13.14 -41.12
CA LYS A 17 -22.82 -14.02 -41.88
C LYS A 17 -23.07 -13.84 -43.37
N SER A 18 -22.17 -13.14 -44.05
CA SER A 18 -22.11 -13.06 -45.51
C SER A 18 -21.59 -14.40 -46.06
N SER A 19 -22.48 -15.17 -46.70
CA SER A 19 -22.12 -16.39 -47.42
C SER A 19 -21.66 -16.07 -48.83
N VAL A 20 -20.38 -15.73 -49.01
CA VAL A 20 -19.75 -15.73 -50.34
C VAL A 20 -18.85 -16.95 -50.44
N LYS A 21 -19.35 -17.95 -51.16
CA LYS A 21 -18.63 -19.16 -51.54
C LYS A 21 -17.95 -18.87 -52.88
N GLY A 22 -16.66 -18.52 -52.84
CA GLY A 22 -15.81 -18.31 -54.01
C GLY A 22 -14.49 -19.04 -53.82
N GLU A 23 -14.15 -19.90 -54.77
CA GLU A 23 -12.94 -20.73 -54.80
C GLU A 23 -11.67 -19.89 -54.68
N CYS A 24 -11.03 -19.91 -53.51
CA CYS A 24 -9.67 -19.39 -53.27
C CYS A 24 -9.09 -20.10 -52.03
N ASP A 25 -8.44 -21.24 -52.25
CA ASP A 25 -7.83 -22.14 -51.24
C ASP A 25 -6.58 -21.55 -50.55
N GLY A 26 -6.69 -20.35 -49.99
CA GLY A 26 -5.60 -19.76 -49.19
C GLY A 26 -5.89 -18.42 -48.53
N ALA A 27 -7.05 -17.80 -48.79
CA ALA A 27 -7.44 -16.53 -48.18
C ALA A 27 -8.30 -16.71 -46.91
N TYR A 28 -9.01 -17.83 -46.78
CA TYR A 28 -9.92 -18.10 -45.66
C TYR A 28 -9.18 -18.41 -44.35
N ASP A 29 -8.05 -19.13 -44.39
CA ASP A 29 -7.25 -19.45 -43.19
C ASP A 29 -6.68 -18.20 -42.48
N LYS A 30 -6.42 -17.12 -43.24
CA LYS A 30 -5.98 -15.83 -42.66
C LYS A 30 -7.14 -15.05 -42.04
N LEU A 31 -8.33 -15.11 -42.63
CA LEU A 31 -9.52 -14.42 -42.11
C LEU A 31 -9.96 -15.01 -40.77
N ASP A 32 -10.01 -16.34 -40.65
CA ASP A 32 -10.31 -17.02 -39.38
C ASP A 32 -9.22 -16.74 -38.32
N SER A 33 -7.96 -16.57 -38.73
CA SER A 33 -6.87 -16.17 -37.84
C SER A 33 -7.01 -14.72 -37.34
N TYR A 34 -7.51 -13.79 -38.15
CA TYR A 34 -7.75 -12.41 -37.72
C TYR A 34 -9.00 -12.29 -36.85
N GLU A 35 -10.07 -13.03 -37.16
CA GLU A 35 -11.27 -13.07 -36.30
C GLU A 35 -10.95 -13.64 -34.91
N ASN A 36 -10.16 -14.72 -34.84
CA ASN A 36 -9.69 -15.26 -33.55
C ASN A 36 -8.82 -14.25 -32.80
N LEU A 37 -7.90 -13.57 -33.48
CA LEU A 37 -7.07 -12.54 -32.86
C LEU A 37 -7.91 -11.37 -32.32
N VAL A 38 -8.92 -10.92 -33.07
CA VAL A 38 -9.84 -9.86 -32.64
C VAL A 38 -10.67 -10.31 -31.44
N ALA A 39 -11.15 -11.55 -31.42
CA ALA A 39 -11.89 -12.11 -30.29
C ALA A 39 -11.02 -12.22 -29.02
N GLU A 40 -9.78 -12.69 -29.15
CA GLU A 40 -8.81 -12.77 -28.05
C GLU A 40 -8.46 -11.37 -27.52
N LEU A 41 -8.17 -10.41 -28.39
CA LEU A 41 -7.82 -9.05 -28.01
C LEU A 41 -9.01 -8.33 -27.34
N THR A 42 -10.22 -8.56 -27.83
CA THR A 42 -11.45 -8.01 -27.24
C THR A 42 -11.69 -8.59 -25.85
N THR A 43 -11.51 -9.91 -25.68
CA THR A 43 -11.63 -10.59 -24.39
C THR A 43 -10.57 -10.10 -23.40
N HIS A 44 -9.32 -9.93 -23.86
CA HIS A 44 -8.23 -9.40 -23.05
C HIS A 44 -8.50 -7.97 -22.58
N ASN A 45 -8.94 -7.09 -23.49
CA ASN A 45 -9.26 -5.70 -23.18
C ASN A 45 -10.46 -5.59 -22.23
N LEU A 46 -11.48 -6.44 -22.38
CA LEU A 46 -12.62 -6.48 -21.46
C LEU A 46 -12.19 -6.91 -20.06
N ASN A 47 -11.30 -7.89 -19.94
CA ASN A 47 -10.73 -8.31 -18.65
C ASN A 47 -9.87 -7.22 -18.00
N LEU A 48 -9.07 -6.51 -18.80
CA LEU A 48 -8.31 -5.34 -18.31
C LEU A 48 -9.23 -4.24 -17.81
N LEU A 49 -10.29 -3.93 -18.56
CA LEU A 49 -11.26 -2.91 -18.18
C LEU A 49 -11.97 -3.27 -16.86
N ASN A 50 -12.40 -4.53 -16.71
CA ASN A 50 -12.99 -5.01 -15.46
C ASN A 50 -12.03 -4.87 -14.27
N ARG A 51 -10.74 -5.21 -14.46
CA ARG A 51 -9.71 -5.04 -13.41
C ARG A 51 -9.48 -3.57 -13.06
N VAL A 52 -9.49 -2.68 -14.06
CA VAL A 52 -9.36 -1.23 -13.83
C VAL A 52 -10.56 -0.72 -13.02
N THR A 53 -11.79 -1.14 -13.36
CA THR A 53 -13.00 -0.80 -12.59
C THR A 53 -12.95 -1.34 -11.17
N ASP A 54 -12.47 -2.57 -10.97
CA ASP A 54 -12.32 -3.16 -9.63
C ASP A 54 -11.27 -2.39 -8.79
N PHE A 55 -10.16 -1.96 -9.39
CA PHE A 55 -9.18 -1.12 -8.70
C PHE A 55 -9.72 0.28 -8.37
N GLU A 56 -10.49 0.88 -9.27
CA GLU A 56 -11.16 2.15 -9.02
C GLU A 56 -12.15 2.04 -7.84
N ALA A 57 -12.93 0.96 -7.78
CA ALA A 57 -13.81 0.68 -6.64
C ALA A 57 -13.03 0.52 -5.32
N VAL A 58 -11.87 -0.14 -5.33
CA VAL A 58 -11.00 -0.26 -4.15
C VAL A 58 -10.41 1.08 -3.73
N ILE A 59 -9.99 1.93 -4.68
CA ILE A 59 -9.46 3.26 -4.38
C ILE A 59 -10.55 4.13 -3.74
N HIS A 60 -11.77 4.12 -4.28
CA HIS A 60 -12.90 4.82 -3.67
C HIS A 60 -13.25 4.29 -2.28
N LEU A 61 -13.11 2.97 -2.05
CA LEU A 61 -13.31 2.33 -0.75
C LEU A 61 -12.25 2.73 0.29
N LEU A 62 -11.03 3.01 -0.14
CA LEU A 62 -9.95 3.48 0.74
C LEU A 62 -9.99 4.99 1.01
N LEU A 63 -10.57 5.78 0.10
CA LEU A 63 -10.65 7.24 0.22
C LEU A 63 -11.88 7.75 1.00
N ASN A 64 -12.94 6.95 1.13
CA ASN A 64 -14.11 7.31 1.94
C ASN A 64 -13.95 6.82 3.40
N GLU A 65 -13.71 7.76 4.31
CA GLU A 65 -13.61 7.52 5.76
C GLU A 65 -14.93 6.98 6.37
N ALA A 66 -14.79 6.03 7.31
CA ALA A 66 -15.81 5.36 8.16
C ALA A 66 -16.66 4.22 7.50
N PRO A 67 -17.05 3.19 8.28
CA PRO A 67 -17.18 1.81 7.81
C PRO A 67 -18.59 1.51 7.31
N LEU A 68 -18.97 2.10 6.18
CA LEU A 68 -20.17 1.72 5.45
C LEU A 68 -19.79 1.61 3.98
N VAL A 69 -18.86 0.70 3.66
CA VAL A 69 -18.45 0.50 2.28
C VAL A 69 -18.97 -0.83 1.76
N ASP A 70 -19.77 -0.75 0.69
CA ASP A 70 -20.34 -1.90 0.04
C ASP A 70 -19.30 -2.56 -0.89
N THR A 71 -18.77 -3.70 -0.46
CA THR A 71 -17.82 -4.51 -1.23
C THR A 71 -18.50 -5.28 -2.39
N SER A 72 -19.82 -5.14 -2.57
CA SER A 72 -20.57 -5.79 -3.66
C SER A 72 -20.15 -5.31 -5.05
N ALA A 73 -19.59 -4.11 -5.18
CA ALA A 73 -19.18 -3.50 -6.44
C ALA A 73 -17.90 -4.11 -7.07
N ILE A 74 -17.10 -4.85 -6.29
CA ILE A 74 -15.90 -5.55 -6.78
C ILE A 74 -16.32 -6.89 -7.38
N LYS A 75 -16.01 -7.10 -8.66
CA LYS A 75 -16.35 -8.33 -9.40
C LYS A 75 -15.27 -9.41 -9.28
N ASP A 76 -14.00 -9.04 -9.11
CA ASP A 76 -12.91 -9.98 -8.84
C ASP A 76 -13.02 -10.57 -7.41
N ASP A 77 -13.29 -11.87 -7.33
CA ASP A 77 -13.50 -12.59 -6.07
C ASP A 77 -12.25 -12.66 -5.17
N GLU A 78 -11.05 -12.69 -5.75
CA GLU A 78 -9.81 -12.79 -4.98
C GLU A 78 -9.45 -11.43 -4.38
N LEU A 79 -9.59 -10.37 -5.17
CA LEU A 79 -9.41 -8.99 -4.72
C LEU A 79 -10.45 -8.62 -3.66
N LYS A 80 -11.71 -9.00 -3.87
CA LYS A 80 -12.80 -8.77 -2.90
C LYS A 80 -12.49 -9.40 -1.54
N LYS A 81 -11.99 -10.64 -1.51
CA LYS A 81 -11.57 -11.30 -0.26
C LYS A 81 -10.44 -10.56 0.46
N LYS A 82 -9.42 -10.10 -0.29
CA LYS A 82 -8.30 -9.33 0.28
C LYS A 82 -8.75 -8.00 0.87
N VAL A 83 -9.66 -7.30 0.19
CA VAL A 83 -10.24 -6.03 0.64
C VAL A 83 -11.06 -6.21 1.92
N ILE A 84 -11.90 -7.25 1.99
CA ILE A 84 -12.66 -7.59 3.20
C ILE A 84 -11.71 -7.85 4.37
N GLY A 85 -10.67 -8.69 4.18
CA GLY A 85 -9.69 -8.98 5.23
C GLY A 85 -8.93 -7.75 5.71
N PHE A 86 -8.63 -6.79 4.82
CA PHE A 86 -8.02 -5.52 5.20
C PHE A 86 -8.96 -4.64 6.04
N LEU A 87 -10.25 -4.55 5.67
CA LEU A 87 -11.25 -3.79 6.43
C LEU A 87 -11.49 -4.38 7.82
N ASP A 88 -11.53 -5.70 7.94
CA ASP A 88 -11.65 -6.41 9.23
C ASP A 88 -10.45 -6.11 10.14
N TYR A 89 -9.23 -6.13 9.57
CA TYR A 89 -8.01 -5.81 10.29
C TYR A 89 -7.98 -4.34 10.76
N GLN A 90 -8.38 -3.39 9.90
CA GLN A 90 -8.49 -1.98 10.28
C GLN A 90 -9.52 -1.77 11.40
N THR A 91 -10.64 -2.48 11.36
CA THR A 91 -11.67 -2.44 12.40
C THR A 91 -11.12 -2.98 13.73
N LEU A 92 -10.31 -4.03 13.68
CA LEU A 92 -9.65 -4.60 14.86
C LEU A 92 -8.61 -3.64 15.44
N LEU A 93 -7.79 -3.00 14.60
CA LEU A 93 -6.83 -1.96 14.98
C LEU A 93 -7.51 -0.76 15.64
N ALA A 94 -8.59 -0.24 15.05
CA ALA A 94 -9.35 0.89 15.61
C ALA A 94 -9.90 0.57 17.02
N LYS A 95 -10.43 -0.65 17.22
CA LYS A 95 -10.86 -1.13 18.55
C LYS A 95 -9.69 -1.23 19.54
N SER A 96 -8.52 -1.68 19.07
CA SER A 96 -7.31 -1.81 19.89
C SER A 96 -6.77 -0.45 20.34
N HIS A 97 -6.72 0.53 19.43
CA HIS A 97 -6.29 1.90 19.73
C HIS A 97 -7.22 2.62 20.72
N SER A 98 -8.53 2.35 20.67
CA SER A 98 -9.48 2.85 21.67
C SER A 98 -9.17 2.34 23.09
N SER A 99 -8.65 1.11 23.23
CA SER A 99 -8.27 0.54 24.52
C SER A 99 -6.92 1.05 25.02
N ILE A 100 -5.98 1.33 24.12
CA ILE A 100 -4.64 1.83 24.46
C ILE A 100 -4.71 3.28 24.95
N LYS A 101 -5.57 4.10 24.34
CA LYS A 101 -5.74 5.51 24.73
C LYS A 101 -6.21 5.67 26.19
N SER A 102 -7.08 4.78 26.66
CA SER A 102 -7.49 4.73 28.07
C SER A 102 -6.34 4.36 29.02
N ILE A 103 -5.41 3.52 28.58
CA ILE A 103 -4.26 3.07 29.38
C ILE A 103 -3.20 4.19 29.47
N GLU A 104 -2.97 4.92 28.38
CA GLU A 104 -2.04 6.07 28.36
C GLU A 104 -2.50 7.21 29.28
N GLU A 105 -3.80 7.49 29.29
CA GLU A 105 -4.39 8.54 30.13
C GLU A 105 -4.34 8.18 31.64
N ASP A 106 -4.52 6.90 31.98
CA ASP A 106 -4.33 6.40 33.34
C ASP A 106 -2.85 6.38 33.76
N LEU A 107 -1.93 6.11 32.84
CA LEU A 107 -0.49 6.16 33.11
C LEU A 107 -0.02 7.60 33.38
N ALA A 108 -0.55 8.58 32.65
CA ALA A 108 -0.26 9.99 32.84
C ALA A 108 -0.69 10.47 34.24
N LYS A 109 -1.90 10.12 34.68
CA LYS A 109 -2.39 10.44 36.04
C LYS A 109 -1.55 9.81 37.14
N LYS A 110 -1.10 8.56 36.94
CA LYS A 110 -0.19 7.88 37.88
C LYS A 110 1.17 8.56 37.95
N ASN A 111 1.73 8.99 36.82
CA ASN A 111 3.00 9.72 36.79
C ASN A 111 2.91 11.10 37.47
N GLU A 112 1.81 11.82 37.29
CA GLU A 112 1.55 13.07 38.00
C GLU A 112 1.46 12.85 39.52
N THR A 113 0.79 11.78 39.95
CA THR A 113 0.70 11.37 41.36
C THR A 113 2.08 11.03 41.94
N ILE A 114 2.92 10.29 41.20
CA ILE A 114 4.29 9.97 41.62
C ILE A 114 5.14 11.24 41.76
N SER A 115 4.97 12.21 40.85
CA SER A 115 5.68 13.49 40.91
C SER A 115 5.30 14.29 42.16
N LEU A 116 4.01 14.36 42.49
CA LEU A 116 3.52 15.00 43.72
C LEU A 116 4.05 14.32 44.98
N LEU A 117 4.05 12.98 45.02
CA LEU A 117 4.59 12.22 46.16
C LEU A 117 6.10 12.43 46.33
N ARG A 118 6.87 12.47 45.24
CA ARG A 118 8.31 12.80 45.30
C ARG A 118 8.53 14.19 45.89
N LYS A 119 7.77 15.18 45.43
CA LYS A 119 7.84 16.54 45.96
C LYS A 119 7.54 16.59 47.47
N GLN A 120 6.52 15.87 47.94
CA GLN A 120 6.20 15.79 49.36
C GLN A 120 7.30 15.09 50.17
N VAL A 121 7.93 14.03 49.63
CA VAL A 121 9.07 13.36 50.27
C VAL A 121 10.27 14.30 50.37
N ASP A 122 10.56 15.07 49.32
CA ASP A 122 11.65 16.05 49.30
C ASP A 122 11.39 17.18 50.32
N GLU A 123 10.15 17.69 50.41
CA GLU A 123 9.73 18.68 51.41
C GLU A 123 9.84 18.14 52.84
N LEU A 124 9.47 16.88 53.08
CA LEU A 124 9.62 16.23 54.39
C LEU A 124 11.09 15.99 54.75
N GLN A 125 11.95 15.62 53.78
CA GLN A 125 13.38 15.49 54.01
C GLN A 125 14.04 16.84 54.33
N ALA A 126 13.67 17.90 53.61
CA ALA A 126 14.13 19.26 53.88
C ALA A 126 13.71 19.72 55.30
N ASN A 127 12.47 19.43 55.71
CA ASN A 127 11.99 19.73 57.06
C ASN A 127 12.65 18.85 58.15
N SER A 128 13.00 17.60 57.85
CA SER A 128 13.77 16.73 58.76
C SER A 128 15.22 17.19 58.95
N GLY A 129 15.79 17.88 57.95
CA GLY A 129 17.09 18.52 58.03
C GLY A 129 17.13 19.66 59.05
N ILE A 130 16.01 20.37 59.22
CA ILE A 130 15.87 21.45 60.20
C ILE A 130 15.79 20.88 61.64
N MET A 131 15.20 19.69 61.83
CA MET A 131 15.15 19.02 63.14
C MET A 131 16.46 18.35 63.58
N LYS A 132 17.39 18.03 62.67
CA LYS A 132 18.66 17.37 63.05
C LYS A 132 19.71 18.31 63.65
N THR A 133 19.57 19.62 63.47
CA THR A 133 20.52 20.60 64.03
C THR A 133 20.31 20.88 65.52
N ASP A 134 19.13 20.57 66.09
CA ASP A 134 18.84 20.82 67.52
C ASP A 134 19.08 19.61 68.44
N ALA A 135 19.43 18.43 67.90
CA ALA A 135 19.64 17.21 68.70
C ALA A 135 21.12 16.80 68.85
N SER A 136 22.09 17.63 68.44
CA SER A 136 23.52 17.26 68.47
C SER A 136 24.21 17.39 69.84
N THR A 137 23.49 17.77 70.90
CA THR A 137 24.03 17.76 72.27
C THR A 137 23.40 16.63 73.08
N TYR A 138 23.69 15.36 72.79
CA TYR A 138 23.72 14.30 73.81
C TYR A 138 24.38 13.00 73.30
N ILE A 139 25.59 12.76 73.82
CA ILE A 139 26.21 11.48 74.18
C ILE A 139 26.20 10.33 73.15
N CYS A 140 27.35 10.09 72.52
CA CYS A 140 27.74 8.76 72.03
C CYS A 140 28.08 7.86 73.21
N VAL A 141 27.31 6.80 73.45
CA VAL A 141 27.77 5.62 74.19
C VAL A 141 28.06 4.53 73.18
N ASP A 142 29.35 4.19 73.07
CA ASP A 142 29.89 3.11 72.25
C ASP A 142 29.44 1.76 72.83
N THR A 143 28.72 0.97 72.03
CA THR A 143 28.35 -0.42 72.36
C THR A 143 29.02 -1.36 71.37
N LYS A 144 30.34 -1.48 71.48
CA LYS A 144 31.08 -2.61 70.92
C LYS A 144 31.69 -3.43 72.05
N GLY A 145 31.02 -4.53 72.39
CA GLY A 145 31.62 -5.54 73.25
C GLY A 145 30.61 -6.47 73.89
N VAL A 146 29.92 -7.32 73.13
CA VAL A 146 29.43 -8.60 73.66
C VAL A 146 29.58 -9.67 72.57
N GLN A 147 30.67 -10.44 72.68
CA GLN A 147 30.80 -11.75 72.04
C GLN A 147 29.76 -12.69 72.67
N SER A 148 28.91 -13.27 71.82
CA SER A 148 28.09 -14.41 72.19
C SER A 148 28.99 -15.65 72.30
N GLN A 149 29.30 -16.06 73.53
CA GLN A 149 29.77 -17.42 73.82
C GLN A 149 28.58 -18.24 74.30
N CYS A 150 28.18 -19.22 73.50
CA CYS A 150 27.31 -20.30 73.91
C CYS A 150 28.04 -21.14 74.97
N PHE A 151 27.45 -21.25 76.17
CA PHE A 151 27.83 -22.28 77.13
C PHE A 151 26.81 -23.42 77.06
N SER A 152 27.32 -24.61 76.78
CA SER A 152 26.61 -25.88 76.89
C SER A 152 26.38 -26.21 78.36
N GLU A 153 25.16 -26.59 78.69
CA GLU A 153 24.74 -27.01 80.02
C GLU A 153 25.24 -28.43 80.29
N GLU A 154 26.35 -28.55 81.01
CA GLU A 154 26.87 -29.82 81.55
C GLU A 154 26.25 -30.05 82.93
N LEU A 155 25.36 -31.03 83.02
CA LEU A 155 24.71 -31.48 84.25
C LEU A 155 25.74 -32.15 85.17
N VAL A 156 26.27 -31.41 86.13
CA VAL A 156 27.12 -31.97 87.20
C VAL A 156 26.22 -32.43 88.35
N GLU A 157 25.98 -33.74 88.43
CA GLU A 157 25.55 -34.41 89.67
C GLU A 157 26.66 -34.29 90.72
N SER A 158 26.53 -33.35 91.67
CA SER A 158 27.38 -33.36 92.86
C SER A 158 26.76 -34.26 93.94
N LYS A 159 27.46 -35.34 94.25
CA LYS A 159 27.19 -36.22 95.39
C LYS A 159 27.11 -35.43 96.69
N VAL A 160 26.05 -35.71 97.44
CA VAL A 160 25.84 -35.33 98.83
C VAL A 160 27.09 -35.69 99.64
N SER A 161 27.74 -34.67 100.21
CA SER A 161 28.72 -34.83 101.29
C SER A 161 28.01 -34.51 102.60
N GLU A 162 27.88 -35.53 103.44
CA GLU A 162 27.49 -35.41 104.84
C GLU A 162 28.40 -34.40 105.53
N CYS A 163 27.82 -33.37 106.13
CA CYS A 163 28.49 -32.54 107.12
C CYS A 163 27.70 -32.61 108.42
N SER A 164 28.37 -33.11 109.44
CA SER A 164 27.84 -33.37 110.77
C SER A 164 27.26 -32.11 111.41
N THR A 165 26.11 -32.30 112.03
CA THR A 165 25.45 -31.41 112.98
C THR A 165 26.41 -30.91 114.07
N GLN A 166 26.65 -29.60 114.10
CA GLN A 166 26.83 -28.87 115.34
C GLN A 166 25.57 -28.04 115.58
N LEU A 167 25.01 -28.23 116.77
CA LEU A 167 23.82 -27.57 117.30
C LEU A 167 23.88 -26.07 117.03
N SER A 168 22.92 -25.57 116.25
CA SER A 168 22.56 -24.17 116.21
C SER A 168 21.04 -24.07 116.36
N SER A 169 20.60 -22.95 116.93
CA SER A 169 19.29 -22.74 117.56
C SER A 169 18.08 -23.10 116.68
N GLU A 170 16.93 -23.27 117.32
CA GLU A 170 15.61 -23.47 116.69
C GLU A 170 15.28 -22.40 115.62
N GLU A 171 15.95 -21.24 115.69
CA GLU A 171 15.92 -20.15 114.70
C GLU A 171 16.64 -20.50 113.38
N ASP A 172 17.77 -21.23 113.41
CA ASP A 172 18.52 -21.59 112.19
C ASP A 172 17.81 -22.68 111.37
N SER A 173 17.11 -23.61 112.03
CA SER A 173 16.27 -24.60 111.35
C SER A 173 15.04 -23.96 110.70
N LEU A 174 14.45 -22.95 111.35
CA LEU A 174 13.34 -22.16 110.80
C LEU A 174 13.79 -21.37 109.58
N LEU A 175 14.93 -20.68 109.66
CA LEU A 175 15.53 -19.89 108.58
C LEU A 175 15.84 -20.73 107.34
N VAL A 176 16.39 -21.93 107.53
CA VAL A 176 16.64 -22.87 106.42
C VAL A 176 15.33 -23.34 105.79
N SER A 177 14.30 -23.67 106.59
CA SER A 177 13.00 -24.11 106.06
C SER A 177 12.28 -23.01 105.26
N GLU A 178 12.42 -21.76 105.71
CA GLU A 178 11.81 -20.58 105.09
C GLU A 178 12.51 -20.25 103.77
N LYS A 179 13.84 -20.37 103.73
CA LYS A 179 14.65 -20.23 102.51
C LYS A 179 14.36 -21.34 101.51
N LEU A 180 14.14 -22.57 101.96
CA LEU A 180 13.77 -23.69 101.10
C LEU A 180 12.38 -23.51 100.48
N LYS A 181 11.41 -22.98 101.24
CA LYS A 181 10.08 -22.60 100.72
C LYS A 181 10.17 -21.46 99.69
N SER A 182 11.01 -20.46 99.95
CA SER A 182 11.25 -19.37 99.01
C SER A 182 11.83 -19.89 97.68
N LEU A 183 12.83 -20.75 97.74
CA LEU A 183 13.45 -21.35 96.55
C LEU A 183 12.49 -22.27 95.78
N LEU A 184 11.63 -23.03 96.48
CA LEU A 184 10.59 -23.83 95.85
C LEU A 184 9.57 -22.95 95.11
N SER A 185 9.14 -21.85 95.73
CA SER A 185 8.23 -20.89 95.11
C SER A 185 8.85 -20.19 93.89
N GLU A 186 10.13 -19.86 93.96
CA GLU A 186 10.87 -19.27 92.84
C GLU A 186 11.04 -20.26 91.69
N ASN A 187 11.33 -21.53 92.00
CA ASN A 187 11.42 -22.61 91.00
C ASN A 187 10.06 -22.85 90.31
N ASP A 188 8.96 -22.87 91.07
CA ASP A 188 7.61 -22.99 90.51
C ASP A 188 7.28 -21.78 89.60
N SER A 189 7.67 -20.56 89.99
CA SER A 189 7.54 -19.36 89.16
C SER A 189 8.35 -19.47 87.86
N LEU A 190 9.62 -19.86 87.95
CA LEU A 190 10.49 -20.06 86.79
C LEU A 190 9.98 -21.15 85.86
N LYS A 191 9.40 -22.21 86.40
CA LYS A 191 8.80 -23.30 85.61
C LYS A 191 7.57 -22.83 84.83
N ILE A 192 6.74 -21.96 85.42
CA ILE A 192 5.62 -21.32 84.72
C ILE A 192 6.14 -20.42 83.60
N GLU A 193 7.15 -19.61 83.88
CA GLU A 193 7.75 -18.70 82.90
C GLU A 193 8.40 -19.46 81.73
N LEU A 194 9.12 -20.55 82.01
CA LEU A 194 9.71 -21.45 81.00
C LEU A 194 8.62 -22.06 80.09
N LEU A 195 7.50 -22.51 80.66
CA LEU A 195 6.39 -23.04 79.89
C LEU A 195 5.74 -21.95 79.00
N SER A 196 5.63 -20.72 79.52
CA SER A 196 5.15 -19.56 78.75
C SER A 196 6.07 -19.26 77.57
N VAL A 197 7.37 -19.11 77.81
CA VAL A 197 8.38 -18.88 76.77
C VAL A 197 8.39 -19.99 75.74
N ARG A 198 8.27 -21.26 76.16
CA ARG A 198 8.20 -22.41 75.25
C ARG A 198 6.98 -22.32 74.33
N SER A 199 5.83 -21.88 74.85
CA SER A 199 4.62 -21.70 74.06
C SER A 199 4.74 -20.55 73.05
N GLU A 200 5.33 -19.43 73.46
CA GLU A 200 5.59 -18.28 72.59
C GLU A 200 6.56 -18.64 71.48
N LEU A 201 7.65 -19.35 71.81
CA LEU A 201 8.62 -19.84 70.85
C LEU A 201 7.96 -20.77 69.82
N GLY A 202 7.06 -21.66 70.26
CA GLY A 202 6.28 -22.50 69.36
C GLY A 202 5.40 -21.70 68.40
N ASN A 203 4.72 -20.66 68.89
CA ASN A 203 3.90 -19.75 68.08
C ASN A 203 4.73 -18.95 67.07
N VAL A 204 5.89 -18.42 67.49
CA VAL A 204 6.82 -17.71 66.62
C VAL A 204 7.35 -18.63 65.51
N THR A 205 7.73 -19.86 65.86
CA THR A 205 8.20 -20.87 64.91
C THR A 205 7.11 -21.17 63.87
N LYS A 206 5.86 -21.32 64.30
CA LYS A 206 4.72 -21.55 63.39
C LYS A 206 4.50 -20.37 62.43
N LYS A 207 4.46 -19.13 62.96
CA LYS A 207 4.32 -17.91 62.14
C LYS A 207 5.47 -17.76 61.14
N LEU A 208 6.70 -18.08 61.56
CA LEU A 208 7.86 -18.03 60.68
C LEU A 208 7.70 -19.02 59.52
N ASN A 209 7.30 -20.27 59.79
CA ASN A 209 7.10 -21.27 58.75
C ASN A 209 5.96 -20.91 57.79
N GLU A 210 4.86 -20.35 58.29
CA GLU A 210 3.76 -19.83 57.46
C GLU A 210 4.25 -18.70 56.56
N THR A 211 5.01 -17.75 57.11
CA THR A 211 5.60 -16.64 56.35
C THR A 211 6.55 -17.15 55.28
N VAL A 212 7.48 -18.05 55.62
CA VAL A 212 8.45 -18.63 54.67
C VAL A 212 7.73 -19.36 53.53
N SER A 213 6.67 -20.10 53.83
CA SER A 213 5.89 -20.80 52.81
C SER A 213 5.18 -19.82 51.87
N SER A 214 4.52 -18.80 52.44
CA SER A 214 3.86 -17.74 51.66
C SER A 214 4.84 -16.99 50.75
N THR A 215 6.00 -16.61 51.28
CA THR A 215 7.02 -15.90 50.50
C THR A 215 7.58 -16.78 49.38
N LYS A 216 7.73 -18.09 49.61
CA LYS A 216 8.17 -19.03 48.58
C LYS A 216 7.18 -19.12 47.40
N ASP A 217 5.89 -19.16 47.70
CA ASP A 217 4.85 -19.21 46.66
C ASP A 217 4.80 -17.91 45.84
N GLU A 218 4.97 -16.75 46.49
CA GLU A 218 5.07 -15.46 45.80
C GLU A 218 6.32 -15.38 44.91
N ILE A 219 7.47 -15.85 45.40
CA ILE A 219 8.71 -15.90 44.60
C ILE A 219 8.50 -16.74 43.34
N HIS A 220 7.94 -17.95 43.45
CA HIS A 220 7.67 -18.79 42.27
C HIS A 220 6.70 -18.15 41.28
N LYS A 221 5.68 -17.42 41.77
CA LYS A 221 4.78 -16.67 40.91
C LYS A 221 5.54 -15.59 40.12
N TYR A 222 6.41 -14.84 40.77
CA TYR A 222 7.20 -13.79 40.12
C TYR A 222 8.24 -14.36 39.14
N GLU A 223 8.88 -15.49 39.46
CA GLU A 223 9.80 -16.19 38.56
C GLU A 223 9.10 -16.68 37.28
N THR A 224 7.89 -17.21 37.43
CA THR A 224 7.05 -17.65 36.30
C THR A 224 6.66 -16.47 35.42
N GLU A 225 6.20 -15.37 36.01
CA GLU A 225 5.85 -14.15 35.28
C GLU A 225 7.06 -13.55 34.55
N LEU A 226 8.24 -13.55 35.18
CA LEU A 226 9.47 -13.06 34.57
C LEU A 226 9.85 -13.91 33.34
N THR A 227 9.76 -15.23 33.45
CA THR A 227 10.03 -16.16 32.35
C THR A 227 9.07 -15.95 31.18
N ASN A 228 7.77 -15.78 31.48
CA ASN A 228 6.75 -15.49 30.47
C ASN A 228 7.03 -14.16 29.75
N ARG A 229 7.34 -13.10 30.50
CA ARG A 229 7.68 -11.79 29.92
C ARG A 229 8.95 -11.84 29.07
N SER A 230 9.97 -12.58 29.51
CA SER A 230 11.19 -12.78 28.74
C SER A 230 10.90 -13.47 27.40
N THR A 231 10.05 -14.50 27.42
CA THR A 231 9.64 -15.22 26.20
C THR A 231 8.89 -14.31 25.24
N TYR A 232 7.96 -13.50 25.75
CA TYR A 232 7.20 -12.54 24.95
C TYR A 232 8.11 -11.47 24.32
N LEU A 233 9.09 -10.96 25.07
CA LEU A 233 10.09 -10.02 24.54
C LEU A 233 10.88 -10.62 23.39
N SER A 234 11.36 -11.86 23.51
CA SER A 234 12.08 -12.53 22.42
C SER A 234 11.23 -12.72 21.16
N ILE A 235 9.93 -12.99 21.31
CA ILE A 235 9.01 -13.07 20.17
C ILE A 235 8.86 -11.71 19.49
N LEU A 236 8.65 -10.65 20.27
CA LEU A 236 8.53 -9.29 19.74
C LEU A 236 9.82 -8.81 19.03
N GLU A 237 10.98 -9.15 19.58
CA GLU A 237 12.28 -8.86 18.95
C GLU A 237 12.40 -9.56 17.59
N GLY A 238 11.97 -10.82 17.49
CA GLY A 238 11.90 -11.56 16.22
C GLY A 238 11.00 -10.86 15.20
N GLN A 239 9.76 -10.52 15.59
CA GLN A 239 8.82 -9.81 14.72
C GLN A 239 9.36 -8.45 14.26
N LEU A 240 10.07 -7.73 15.13
CA LEU A 240 10.70 -6.45 14.77
C LEU A 240 11.79 -6.63 13.70
N GLN A 241 12.59 -7.69 13.78
CA GLN A 241 13.62 -7.98 12.77
C GLN A 241 13.00 -8.35 11.42
N GLU A 242 11.94 -9.16 11.42
CA GLU A 242 11.20 -9.51 10.20
C GLU A 242 10.59 -8.28 9.53
N LEU A 243 10.01 -7.37 10.32
CA LEU A 243 9.47 -6.10 9.81
C LEU A 243 10.58 -5.21 9.22
N LYS A 244 11.75 -5.13 9.87
CA LYS A 244 12.90 -4.39 9.32
C LYS A 244 13.36 -4.94 7.99
N LEU A 245 13.44 -6.26 7.85
CA LEU A 245 13.83 -6.92 6.60
C LEU A 245 12.80 -6.66 5.49
N THR A 246 11.51 -6.77 5.83
CA THR A 246 10.41 -6.51 4.91
C THR A 246 10.41 -5.06 4.44
N ASN A 247 10.61 -4.11 5.35
CA ASN A 247 10.66 -2.69 5.01
C ASN A 247 11.85 -2.36 4.10
N LYS A 248 13.01 -2.98 4.34
CA LYS A 248 14.16 -2.87 3.43
C LYS A 248 13.81 -3.35 2.02
N LYS A 249 13.20 -4.53 1.90
CA LYS A 249 12.78 -5.08 0.61
C LYS A 249 11.79 -4.15 -0.11
N LEU A 250 10.79 -3.63 0.60
CA LEU A 250 9.82 -2.70 0.02
C LEU A 250 10.48 -1.39 -0.45
N THR A 251 11.51 -0.93 0.24
CA THR A 251 12.29 0.26 -0.16
C THR A 251 13.07 0.00 -1.46
N ASP A 252 13.69 -1.18 -1.58
CA ASP A 252 14.41 -1.59 -2.79
C ASP A 252 13.44 -1.76 -3.99
N ASP A 253 12.29 -2.39 -3.75
CA ASP A 253 11.23 -2.57 -4.76
C ASP A 253 10.67 -1.20 -5.22
N SER A 254 10.43 -0.28 -4.28
CA SER A 254 9.98 1.09 -4.58
C SER A 254 10.99 1.85 -5.44
N SER A 255 12.28 1.73 -5.11
CA SER A 255 13.36 2.35 -5.88
C SER A 255 13.41 1.81 -7.32
N THR A 256 13.20 0.51 -7.49
CA THR A 256 13.13 -0.14 -8.81
C THR A 256 11.94 0.37 -9.62
N LEU A 257 10.77 0.51 -8.99
CA LEU A 257 9.56 1.03 -9.65
C LEU A 257 9.73 2.49 -10.11
N ILE A 258 10.43 3.31 -9.32
CA ILE A 258 10.75 4.70 -9.72
C ILE A 258 11.58 4.70 -11.00
N LEU A 259 12.62 3.88 -11.09
CA LEU A 259 13.46 3.78 -12.29
C LEU A 259 12.67 3.31 -13.51
N ILE A 260 11.81 2.29 -13.35
CA ILE A 260 10.93 1.80 -14.44
C ILE A 260 9.99 2.90 -14.92
N LYS A 261 9.40 3.66 -14.00
CA LYS A 261 8.51 4.77 -14.32
C LYS A 261 9.24 5.86 -15.11
N GLU A 262 10.43 6.27 -14.67
CA GLU A 262 11.24 7.28 -15.36
C GLU A 262 11.62 6.83 -16.77
N ASN A 263 12.06 5.58 -16.93
CA ASN A 263 12.40 5.02 -18.24
C ASN A 263 11.18 5.00 -19.18
N SER A 264 10.02 4.55 -18.68
CA SER A 264 8.77 4.51 -19.47
C SER A 264 8.33 5.91 -19.90
N GLN A 265 8.49 6.92 -19.04
CA GLN A 265 8.19 8.31 -19.38
C GLN A 265 9.12 8.87 -20.46
N LEU A 266 10.41 8.52 -20.41
CA LEU A 266 11.38 8.90 -21.44
C LEU A 266 11.03 8.27 -22.80
N GLU A 267 10.69 6.99 -22.80
CA GLU A 267 10.31 6.27 -24.02
C GLU A 267 9.02 6.81 -24.64
N LEU A 268 8.01 7.14 -23.82
CA LEU A 268 6.78 7.80 -24.28
C LEU A 268 7.06 9.17 -24.91
N LYS A 269 7.92 9.99 -24.29
CA LYS A 269 8.32 11.28 -24.87
C LYS A 269 9.01 11.12 -26.23
N ARG A 270 9.90 10.12 -26.33
CA ARG A 270 10.57 9.81 -27.58
C ARG A 270 9.57 9.39 -28.67
N LEU A 271 8.71 8.43 -28.36
CA LEU A 271 7.71 7.92 -29.32
C LEU A 271 6.77 9.03 -29.79
N LYS A 272 6.34 9.91 -28.87
CA LYS A 272 5.54 11.08 -29.21
C LYS A 272 6.24 12.00 -30.22
N SER A 273 7.51 12.31 -29.98
CA SER A 273 8.31 13.15 -30.90
C SER A 273 8.50 12.49 -32.28
N GLU A 274 8.71 11.17 -32.32
CA GLU A 274 8.79 10.42 -33.57
C GLU A 274 7.46 10.47 -34.35
N PHE A 275 6.31 10.35 -33.67
CA PHE A 275 4.99 10.50 -34.27
C PHE A 275 4.74 11.92 -34.79
N GLU A 276 5.03 12.94 -34.00
CA GLU A 276 4.89 14.35 -34.41
C GLU A 276 5.72 14.64 -35.67
N THR A 277 6.97 14.13 -35.72
CA THR A 277 7.84 14.28 -36.89
C THR A 277 7.27 13.57 -38.12
N LYS A 278 6.77 12.34 -37.98
CA LYS A 278 6.15 11.61 -39.11
C LYS A 278 4.87 12.27 -39.59
N LEU A 279 4.05 12.79 -38.68
CA LEU A 279 2.83 13.51 -39.04
C LEU A 279 3.17 14.75 -39.87
N GLU A 280 4.16 15.53 -39.43
CA GLU A 280 4.65 16.70 -40.17
C GLU A 280 5.16 16.32 -41.56
N GLN A 281 5.90 15.21 -41.68
CA GLN A 281 6.34 14.70 -42.98
C GLN A 281 5.17 14.36 -43.90
N TYR A 282 4.14 13.66 -43.40
CA TYR A 282 2.96 13.33 -44.19
C TYR A 282 2.16 14.57 -44.61
N VAL A 283 2.01 15.56 -43.73
CA VAL A 283 1.34 16.82 -44.06
C VAL A 283 2.09 17.54 -45.19
N ASN A 284 3.41 17.62 -45.10
CA ASN A 284 4.23 18.25 -46.14
C ASN A 284 4.12 17.50 -47.49
N GLU A 285 4.09 16.17 -47.47
CA GLU A 285 3.93 15.36 -48.68
C GLU A 285 2.53 15.52 -49.30
N ILE A 286 1.46 15.56 -48.49
CA ILE A 286 0.10 15.83 -48.96
C ILE A 286 0.04 17.20 -49.63
N ASN A 287 0.65 18.22 -49.03
CA ASN A 287 0.71 19.57 -49.60
C ASN A 287 1.45 19.57 -50.95
N ARG A 288 2.59 18.87 -51.05
CA ARG A 288 3.33 18.72 -52.31
C ARG A 288 2.47 18.09 -53.40
N LEU A 289 1.83 16.96 -53.11
CA LEU A 289 0.97 16.25 -54.06
C LEU A 289 -0.27 17.07 -54.47
N THR A 290 -0.83 17.85 -53.54
CA THR A 290 -1.96 18.75 -53.82
C THR A 290 -1.57 19.86 -54.80
N ASN A 291 -0.38 20.43 -54.64
CA ASN A 291 0.14 21.42 -55.58
C ASN A 291 0.37 20.81 -56.97
N GLU A 292 1.00 19.63 -57.04
CA GLU A 292 1.21 18.91 -58.31
C GLU A 292 -0.10 18.56 -59.02
N LEU A 293 -1.13 18.16 -58.26
CA LEU A 293 -2.46 17.90 -58.81
C LEU A 293 -3.08 19.18 -59.38
N THR A 294 -2.94 20.30 -58.69
CA THR A 294 -3.46 21.60 -59.13
C THR A 294 -2.79 22.06 -60.43
N GLU A 295 -1.46 21.92 -60.53
CA GLU A 295 -0.71 22.19 -61.75
C GLU A 295 -1.14 21.28 -62.91
N SER A 296 -1.31 19.98 -62.65
CA SER A 296 -1.79 19.03 -63.65
C SER A 296 -3.20 19.37 -64.15
N GLN A 297 -4.10 19.82 -63.28
CA GLN A 297 -5.45 20.25 -63.67
C GLN A 297 -5.43 21.52 -64.53
N SER A 298 -4.53 22.47 -64.22
CA SER A 298 -4.32 23.66 -65.03
C SER A 298 -3.85 23.30 -66.44
N LEU A 299 -2.81 22.44 -66.53
CA LEU A 299 -2.29 21.95 -67.82
C LEU A 299 -3.36 21.21 -68.63
N TYR A 300 -4.15 20.35 -67.98
CA TYR A 300 -5.25 19.64 -68.64
C TYR A 300 -6.30 20.60 -69.20
N SER A 301 -6.66 21.64 -68.44
CA SER A 301 -7.61 22.67 -68.89
C SER A 301 -7.08 23.42 -70.11
N THR A 302 -5.80 23.80 -70.12
CA THR A 302 -5.14 24.42 -71.29
C THR A 302 -5.12 23.48 -72.49
N LEU A 303 -4.83 22.20 -72.28
CA LEU A 303 -4.85 21.21 -73.35
C LEU A 303 -6.26 21.04 -73.94
N GLN A 304 -7.29 21.01 -73.10
CA GLN A 304 -8.68 20.94 -73.54
C GLN A 304 -9.10 22.16 -74.35
N GLU A 305 -8.65 23.36 -73.97
CA GLU A 305 -8.87 24.59 -74.73
C GLU A 305 -8.18 24.53 -76.09
N LYS A 306 -6.92 24.10 -76.14
CA LYS A 306 -6.17 23.90 -77.39
C LYS A 306 -6.82 22.88 -78.31
N TYR A 307 -7.34 21.79 -77.76
CA TYR A 307 -8.09 20.80 -78.53
C TYR A 307 -9.34 21.40 -79.18
N LYS A 308 -10.12 22.20 -78.43
CA LYS A 308 -11.30 22.90 -78.99
C LYS A 308 -10.93 23.90 -80.09
N GLN A 309 -9.82 24.63 -79.93
CA GLN A 309 -9.29 25.54 -80.96
C GLN A 309 -8.95 24.78 -82.24
N LEU A 310 -8.16 23.70 -82.14
CA LEU A 310 -7.80 22.83 -83.26
C LEU A 310 -9.01 22.23 -83.96
N GLN A 311 -10.03 21.80 -83.20
CA GLN A 311 -11.27 21.28 -83.78
C GLN A 311 -11.99 22.35 -84.61
N THR A 312 -12.05 23.59 -84.11
CA THR A 312 -12.67 24.71 -84.82
C THR A 312 -11.91 25.05 -86.10
N GLU A 313 -10.58 25.11 -86.03
CA GLU A 313 -9.71 25.36 -87.18
C GLU A 313 -9.85 24.26 -88.25
N ALA A 314 -9.93 22.99 -87.84
CA ALA A 314 -10.16 21.88 -88.74
C ALA A 314 -11.53 21.96 -89.44
N ASP A 315 -12.60 22.29 -88.69
CA ASP A 315 -13.95 22.45 -89.25
C ASP A 315 -14.01 23.61 -90.27
N ASP A 316 -13.34 24.73 -89.98
CA ASP A 316 -13.28 25.87 -90.89
C ASP A 316 -12.44 25.58 -92.14
N ALA A 317 -11.33 24.85 -92.01
CA ALA A 317 -10.55 24.37 -93.14
C ALA A 317 -11.37 23.43 -94.05
N ILE A 318 -12.19 22.55 -93.46
CA ILE A 318 -13.12 21.68 -94.21
C ILE A 318 -14.14 22.53 -94.97
N LYS A 319 -14.78 23.52 -94.33
CA LYS A 319 -15.73 24.42 -95.01
C LYS A 319 -15.08 25.18 -96.17
N LEU A 320 -13.88 25.74 -95.96
CA LEU A 320 -13.13 26.45 -97.01
C LEU A 320 -12.74 25.54 -98.17
N SER A 321 -12.35 24.30 -97.88
CA SER A 321 -12.07 23.28 -98.90
C SER A 321 -13.33 22.98 -99.73
N GLN A 322 -14.48 22.84 -99.08
CA GLN A 322 -15.76 22.59 -99.74
C GLN A 322 -16.17 23.76 -100.65
N ILE A 323 -16.06 25.00 -100.16
CA ILE A 323 -16.31 26.21 -100.98
C ILE A 323 -15.37 26.25 -102.19
N SER A 324 -14.08 25.95 -101.98
CA SER A 324 -13.10 25.91 -103.07
C SER A 324 -13.46 24.87 -104.13
N LYS A 325 -13.92 23.69 -103.70
CA LYS A 325 -14.39 22.61 -104.58
C LYS A 325 -15.63 23.01 -105.39
N GLU A 326 -16.60 23.67 -104.76
CA GLU A 326 -17.80 24.16 -105.44
C GLU A 326 -17.48 25.24 -106.49
N LYS A 327 -16.59 26.18 -106.16
CA LYS A 327 -16.11 27.19 -107.10
C LYS A 327 -15.37 26.57 -108.28
N LEU A 328 -14.52 25.57 -108.03
CA LEU A 328 -13.81 24.84 -109.08
C LEU A 328 -14.80 24.16 -110.04
N ALA A 329 -15.77 23.42 -109.51
CA ALA A 329 -16.80 22.76 -110.31
C ALA A 329 -17.63 23.76 -111.16
N SER A 330 -17.96 24.92 -110.60
CA SER A 330 -18.61 26.01 -111.33
C SER A 330 -17.76 26.56 -112.47
N LEU A 331 -16.46 26.76 -112.24
CA LEU A 331 -15.52 27.22 -113.27
C LEU A 331 -15.34 26.17 -114.38
N GLU A 332 -15.21 24.90 -114.02
CA GLU A 332 -15.14 23.77 -114.96
C GLU A 332 -16.38 23.74 -115.86
N LYS A 333 -17.57 23.93 -115.28
CA LYS A 333 -18.83 24.04 -116.04
C LYS A 333 -18.81 25.25 -116.98
N ASN A 334 -18.48 26.44 -116.50
CA ASN A 334 -18.41 27.64 -117.35
C ASN A 334 -17.42 27.47 -118.52
N LEU A 335 -16.27 26.84 -118.28
CA LEU A 335 -15.31 26.52 -119.34
C LEU A 335 -15.87 25.53 -120.36
N MET A 336 -16.65 24.54 -119.92
CA MET A 336 -17.33 23.60 -120.80
C MET A 336 -18.41 24.30 -121.64
N ASP A 337 -19.16 25.22 -121.04
CA ASP A 337 -20.17 26.04 -121.73
C ASP A 337 -19.50 26.93 -122.79
N ILE A 338 -18.40 27.62 -122.46
CA ILE A 338 -17.61 28.42 -123.42
C ILE A 338 -17.09 27.55 -124.56
N ARG A 339 -16.56 26.36 -124.26
CA ARG A 339 -16.04 25.44 -125.28
C ARG A 339 -17.15 25.00 -126.24
N SER A 340 -18.33 24.71 -125.69
CA SER A 340 -19.53 24.34 -126.47
C SER A 340 -20.00 25.50 -127.34
N GLU A 341 -20.03 26.72 -126.81
CA GLU A 341 -20.37 27.93 -127.55
C GLU A 341 -19.36 28.24 -128.68
N SER A 342 -18.06 28.07 -128.40
CA SER A 342 -17.00 28.27 -129.38
C SER A 342 -17.12 27.27 -130.53
N GLN A 343 -17.41 26.00 -130.24
CA GLN A 343 -17.69 24.99 -131.28
C GLN A 343 -18.92 25.37 -132.11
N CYS A 344 -20.00 25.81 -131.46
CA CYS A 344 -21.23 26.21 -132.15
C CYS A 344 -20.99 27.43 -133.07
N LYS A 345 -20.24 28.44 -132.60
CA LYS A 345 -19.84 29.61 -133.40
C LYS A 345 -18.92 29.23 -134.56
N GLN A 346 -18.02 28.28 -134.35
CA GLN A 346 -17.13 27.76 -135.39
C GLN A 346 -17.91 26.99 -136.47
N ASP A 347 -18.88 26.14 -136.09
CA ASP A 347 -19.77 25.44 -137.02
C ASP A 347 -20.64 26.39 -137.84
N VAL A 348 -21.15 27.47 -137.23
CA VAL A 348 -21.90 28.52 -137.92
C VAL A 348 -20.99 29.28 -138.91
N PHE A 349 -19.75 29.61 -138.51
CA PHE A 349 -18.78 30.28 -139.39
C PHE A 349 -18.40 29.41 -140.59
N TYR A 350 -18.18 28.11 -140.38
CA TYR A 350 -17.93 27.16 -141.47
C TYR A 350 -19.15 26.98 -142.38
N ARG A 351 -20.38 27.02 -141.85
CA ARG A 351 -21.59 26.98 -142.69
C ARG A 351 -21.75 28.23 -143.56
N VAL A 352 -21.39 29.41 -143.07
CA VAL A 352 -21.50 30.67 -143.83
C VAL A 352 -20.43 30.78 -144.94
N LEU A 353 -19.23 30.22 -144.75
CA LEU A 353 -18.16 30.20 -145.75
C LEU A 353 -18.37 29.22 -146.92
N ILE A 354 -19.38 28.35 -146.85
CA ILE A 354 -19.68 27.32 -147.86
C ILE A 354 -20.92 27.68 -148.70
N THR A 355 -21.48 28.88 -148.52
CA THR A 355 -22.50 29.52 -149.39
C THR A 355 -21.93 30.77 -150.02
#